data_AF-A0A4R5TR52-F1
#
_entry.id   AF-A0A4R5TR52-F1
#
_cell.length_a   1.000
_cell.length_b   1.000
_cell.length_c   1.000
_cell.angle_alpha   90.00
_cell.angle_beta   90.00
_cell.angle_gamma   90.00
#
_symmetry.space_group_name_H-M   'P 1'
#
loop_
_entity.id
_entity.type
_entity.pdbx_description
1 polymer ?
#
loop_
_entity_poly.entity_id
_entity_poly.type
_entity_poly.pdbx_seq_one_letter_code
_entity_poly.pdbx_strand_id
1 'polypeptide(L)'
;MELSRASKLLLSTLLLLITVGCTAMVASSPDALRDMIGRDHMAGGLGTTEPALKARLNSQIDAAAEALASKAVHGASDAELLEEMGTRIAAIDRDSLDTENAEKVASAFEAMLEPLGLYSSDGLLNTWMYGFDPA
;
A
#
# COMPACT_ATOMS: atom_id res chain seq x y z
N MET A 1 -37.82 -11.62 -37.53
CA MET A 1 -38.07 -10.24 -37.07
C MET A 1 -36.73 -9.53 -37.08
N GLU A 2 -36.39 -8.85 -38.17
CA GLU A 2 -35.07 -8.25 -38.41
C GLU A 2 -34.95 -6.92 -37.64
N LEU A 3 -33.97 -6.81 -36.75
CA LEU A 3 -33.67 -5.57 -36.05
C LEU A 3 -33.09 -4.52 -37.02
N SER A 4 -33.61 -3.30 -36.93
CA SER A 4 -33.19 -2.14 -37.73
C SER A 4 -31.69 -1.86 -37.59
N ARG A 5 -31.05 -1.34 -38.66
CA ARG A 5 -29.64 -0.92 -38.67
C ARG A 5 -29.30 0.02 -37.51
N ALA A 6 -30.24 0.88 -37.09
CA ALA A 6 -30.06 1.78 -35.95
C ALA A 6 -29.97 1.03 -34.60
N SER A 7 -30.74 -0.05 -34.43
CA SER A 7 -30.69 -0.90 -33.23
C SER A 7 -29.41 -1.72 -33.15
N LYS A 8 -28.84 -2.12 -34.29
CA LYS A 8 -27.53 -2.80 -34.36
C LYS A 8 -26.40 -1.84 -33.97
N LEU A 9 -26.43 -0.58 -34.44
CA LEU A 9 -25.42 0.43 -34.06
C LEU A 9 -25.46 0.80 -32.58
N LEU A 10 -26.65 0.97 -31.98
CA LEU A 10 -26.81 1.29 -30.55
C LEU A 10 -26.32 0.15 -29.65
N LEU A 11 -26.57 -1.11 -30.03
CA LEU A 11 -26.08 -2.26 -29.27
C LEU A 11 -24.57 -2.41 -29.38
N SER A 12 -23.98 -2.10 -30.55
CA SER A 12 -22.53 -2.12 -30.76
C SER A 12 -21.81 -0.99 -30.02
N THR A 13 -22.41 0.18 -29.85
CA THR A 13 -21.80 1.27 -29.05
C THR A 13 -21.94 1.03 -27.56
N LEU A 14 -23.04 0.42 -27.10
CA LEU A 14 -23.19 0.04 -25.69
C LEU A 14 -22.23 -1.09 -25.29
N LEU A 15 -21.93 -2.02 -26.19
CA LEU A 15 -20.97 -3.11 -25.94
C LEU A 15 -19.51 -2.61 -25.94
N LEU A 16 -19.19 -1.56 -26.72
CA LEU A 16 -17.85 -0.97 -26.76
C LEU A 16 -17.52 -0.12 -25.52
N LEU A 17 -18.53 0.41 -24.83
CA LEU A 17 -18.35 1.16 -23.58
C LEU A 17 -18.08 0.25 -22.37
N ILE A 18 -18.48 -1.03 -22.42
CA ILE A 18 -18.18 -1.98 -21.35
C ILE A 18 -16.73 -2.45 -21.41
N THR A 19 -16.12 -2.50 -22.61
CA THR A 19 -14.75 -3.01 -22.78
C THR A 19 -13.64 -2.01 -22.44
N VAL A 20 -13.93 -0.71 -22.44
CA VAL A 20 -12.91 0.33 -22.16
C VAL A 20 -12.73 0.58 -20.65
N GLY A 21 -13.65 0.13 -19.80
CA GLY A 21 -13.56 0.27 -18.34
C GLY A 21 -12.69 -0.78 -17.64
N CYS A 22 -12.09 -1.72 -18.38
CA CYS A 22 -11.24 -2.77 -17.83
C CYS A 22 -9.75 -2.42 -18.05
N THR A 23 -9.33 -1.24 -17.60
CA THR A 23 -7.91 -1.04 -17.30
C THR A 23 -7.57 -2.02 -16.19
N ALA A 24 -6.63 -2.92 -16.49
CA ALA A 24 -6.16 -3.98 -15.60
C ALA A 24 -6.00 -3.46 -14.17
N MET A 25 -7.00 -3.74 -13.34
CA MET A 25 -6.86 -3.69 -11.89
C MET A 25 -5.84 -4.79 -11.60
N VAL A 26 -4.58 -4.40 -11.38
CA VAL A 26 -3.63 -5.29 -10.70
C VAL A 26 -4.37 -5.68 -9.43
N ALA A 27 -4.81 -6.94 -9.37
CA ALA A 27 -5.62 -7.39 -8.27
C ALA A 27 -4.79 -7.20 -7.01
N SER A 28 -5.17 -6.24 -6.18
CA SER A 28 -4.63 -6.15 -4.83
C SER A 28 -4.82 -7.53 -4.20
N SER A 29 -3.79 -7.99 -3.51
CA SER A 29 -3.83 -9.25 -2.78
C SER A 29 -3.74 -8.90 -1.30
N PRO A 30 -4.87 -8.60 -0.64
CA PRO A 30 -4.88 -8.38 0.81
C PRO A 30 -4.32 -9.57 1.60
N ASP A 31 -4.34 -10.77 1.01
CA ASP A 31 -3.71 -11.96 1.60
C ASP A 31 -2.17 -11.87 1.58
N ALA A 32 -1.57 -11.25 0.56
CA ALA A 32 -0.12 -11.02 0.52
C ALA A 32 0.34 -9.99 1.58
N LEU A 33 -0.52 -9.06 2.00
CA LEU A 33 -0.25 -8.20 3.17
C LEU A 33 -0.24 -9.02 4.47
N ARG A 34 -1.11 -10.03 4.59
CA ARG A 34 -1.15 -10.89 5.78
C ARG A 34 0.11 -11.74 5.91
N ASP A 35 0.76 -12.10 4.81
CA ASP A 35 2.07 -12.77 4.81
C ASP A 35 3.20 -11.91 5.36
N MET A 36 2.98 -10.60 5.54
CA MET A 36 3.91 -9.70 6.20
C MET A 36 3.83 -9.79 7.73
N ILE A 37 2.67 -10.17 8.26
CA ILE A 37 2.40 -10.15 9.71
C ILE A 37 3.25 -11.21 10.42
N GLY A 38 3.90 -10.80 11.52
CA GLY A 38 4.73 -11.67 12.34
C GLY A 38 6.11 -11.95 11.75
N ARG A 39 6.46 -11.35 10.61
CA ARG A 39 7.83 -11.36 10.10
C ARG A 39 8.71 -10.43 10.94
N ASP A 40 10.00 -10.74 10.93
CA ASP A 40 10.99 -9.85 11.53
C ASP A 40 11.46 -8.82 10.50
N HIS A 41 10.72 -7.71 10.37
CA HIS A 41 11.00 -6.63 9.42
C HIS A 41 12.26 -5.83 9.78
N MET A 42 12.72 -5.96 11.02
CA MET A 42 13.93 -5.31 11.51
C MET A 42 15.17 -6.23 11.44
N ALA A 43 15.07 -7.42 10.84
CA ALA A 43 16.18 -8.34 10.67
C ALA A 43 17.24 -7.84 9.67
N GLY A 44 18.47 -8.31 9.81
CA GLY A 44 19.58 -7.98 8.91
C GLY A 44 20.20 -6.60 9.15
N GLY A 45 20.97 -6.12 8.17
CA GLY A 45 21.73 -4.87 8.27
C GLY A 45 23.07 -5.01 8.99
N LEU A 46 23.76 -3.89 9.18
CA LEU A 46 25.07 -3.83 9.84
C LEU A 46 24.95 -3.53 11.34
N GLY A 47 23.83 -2.93 11.75
CA GLY A 47 23.50 -2.61 13.13
C GLY A 47 22.54 -3.61 13.79
N THR A 48 22.67 -3.75 15.11
CA THR A 48 21.72 -4.52 15.93
C THR A 48 20.66 -3.57 16.46
N THR A 49 19.41 -3.75 16.04
CA THR A 49 18.28 -3.06 16.67
C THR A 49 18.07 -3.62 18.08
N GLU A 50 18.03 -2.73 19.08
CA GLU A 50 17.75 -3.08 20.47
C GLU A 50 16.46 -3.93 20.58
N PRO A 51 16.44 -5.04 21.35
CA PRO A 51 15.33 -6.00 21.33
C PRO A 51 13.95 -5.39 21.62
N ALA A 52 13.88 -4.43 22.56
CA ALA A 52 12.63 -3.75 22.90
C ALA A 52 12.15 -2.82 21.77
N LEU A 53 13.07 -2.09 21.15
CA LEU A 53 12.77 -1.25 19.99
C LEU A 53 12.32 -2.11 18.80
N LYS A 54 13.03 -3.20 18.54
CA LYS A 54 12.72 -4.18 17.51
C LYS A 54 11.31 -4.74 17.66
N ALA A 55 10.95 -5.21 18.85
CA ALA A 55 9.63 -5.74 19.15
C ALA A 55 8.54 -4.67 18.93
N ARG A 56 8.79 -3.43 19.37
CA ARG A 56 7.86 -2.31 19.17
C ARG A 56 7.64 -2.02 17.68
N LEU A 57 8.72 -1.88 16.91
CA LEU A 57 8.64 -1.56 15.48
C LEU A 57 7.96 -2.68 14.68
N ASN A 58 8.33 -3.94 14.89
CA ASN A 58 7.63 -5.07 14.25
C ASN A 58 6.13 -5.07 14.59
N SER A 59 5.75 -4.82 15.85
CA SER A 59 4.33 -4.73 16.22
C SER A 59 3.60 -3.57 15.54
N GLN A 60 4.24 -2.42 15.33
CA GLN A 60 3.64 -1.28 14.63
C GLN A 60 3.50 -1.55 13.12
N ILE A 61 4.49 -2.20 12.52
CA ILE A 61 4.47 -2.62 11.11
C ILE A 61 3.37 -3.67 10.88
N ASP A 62 3.27 -4.67 11.76
CA ASP A 62 2.22 -5.70 11.68
C ASP A 62 0.83 -5.08 11.79
N ALA A 63 0.64 -4.14 12.72
CA ALA A 63 -0.63 -3.42 12.87
C ALA A 63 -0.98 -2.57 11.63
N ALA A 64 0.03 -1.99 10.95
CA ALA A 64 -0.18 -1.27 9.70
C ALA A 64 -0.61 -2.22 8.57
N ALA A 65 0.08 -3.35 8.41
CA ALA A 65 -0.26 -4.37 7.42
C ALA A 65 -1.69 -4.91 7.63
N GLU A 66 -2.08 -5.20 8.87
CA GLU A 66 -3.43 -5.67 9.19
C GLU A 66 -4.50 -4.62 8.87
N ALA A 67 -4.27 -3.36 9.24
CA ALA A 67 -5.21 -2.27 8.97
C ALA A 67 -5.40 -2.03 7.47
N LEU A 68 -4.30 -2.01 6.70
CA LEU A 68 -4.33 -1.85 5.25
C LEU A 68 -5.00 -3.05 4.56
N ALA A 69 -4.69 -4.28 4.97
CA ALA A 69 -5.35 -5.48 4.45
C ALA A 69 -6.86 -5.44 4.72
N SER A 70 -7.27 -5.02 5.93
CA SER A 70 -8.68 -4.87 6.28
C SER A 70 -9.37 -3.84 5.38
N LYS A 71 -8.80 -2.64 5.22
CA LYS A 71 -9.36 -1.61 4.33
C LYS A 71 -9.45 -2.07 2.87
N ALA A 72 -8.40 -2.71 2.35
CA ALA A 72 -8.36 -3.21 0.98
C ALA A 72 -9.47 -4.25 0.73
N VAL A 73 -9.71 -5.18 1.66
CA VAL A 73 -10.81 -6.16 1.55
C VAL A 73 -12.19 -5.50 1.50
N HIS A 74 -12.35 -4.33 2.13
CA HIS A 74 -13.61 -3.57 2.13
C HIS A 74 -13.72 -2.60 0.94
N GLY A 75 -12.80 -2.68 -0.04
CA GLY A 75 -12.87 -1.88 -1.27
C GLY A 75 -12.46 -0.42 -1.08
N ALA A 76 -11.59 -0.13 -0.12
CA ALA A 76 -10.99 1.21 0.03
C ALA A 76 -10.28 1.63 -1.27
N SER A 77 -10.41 2.91 -1.61
CA SER A 77 -9.69 3.55 -2.70
C SER A 77 -8.21 3.74 -2.39
N ASP A 78 -7.40 3.96 -3.42
CA ASP A 78 -5.96 4.26 -3.27
C ASP A 78 -5.70 5.43 -2.29
N ALA A 79 -6.53 6.48 -2.36
CA ALA A 79 -6.42 7.62 -1.46
C ALA A 79 -6.69 7.25 0.01
N GLU A 80 -7.70 6.40 0.28
CA GLU A 80 -8.01 5.93 1.63
C GLU A 80 -6.94 4.98 2.17
N LEU A 81 -6.27 4.21 1.28
CA LEU A 81 -5.15 3.35 1.64
C LEU A 81 -3.89 4.17 1.95
N LEU A 82 -3.59 5.19 1.15
CA LEU A 82 -2.48 6.12 1.39
C LEU A 82 -2.70 6.95 2.67
N GLU A 83 -3.92 7.40 2.94
CA GLU A 83 -4.27 8.08 4.19
C GLU A 83 -4.05 7.17 5.41
N GLU A 84 -4.48 5.92 5.33
CA GLU A 84 -4.24 4.94 6.39
C GLU A 84 -2.74 4.69 6.58
N MET A 85 -2.00 4.48 5.49
CA MET A 85 -0.55 4.29 5.53
C MET A 85 0.14 5.48 6.22
N GLY A 86 -0.27 6.70 5.89
CA GLY A 86 0.27 7.93 6.45
C GLY A 86 0.02 8.04 7.94
N THR A 87 -1.21 7.71 8.36
CA THR A 87 -1.58 7.65 9.77
C THR A 87 -0.72 6.64 10.54
N ARG A 88 -0.46 5.48 9.95
CA ARG A 88 0.32 4.40 10.59
C ARG A 88 1.80 4.74 10.70
N ILE A 89 2.42 5.27 9.64
CA ILE A 89 3.85 5.61 9.69
C ILE A 89 4.11 6.83 10.58
N ALA A 90 3.21 7.82 10.60
CA ALA A 90 3.33 9.00 11.45
C ALA A 90 3.25 8.68 12.96
N ALA A 91 2.66 7.53 13.33
CA ALA A 91 2.67 7.04 14.71
C ALA A 91 4.05 6.48 15.14
N ILE A 92 4.98 6.32 14.20
CA ILE A 92 6.38 5.96 14.47
C ILE A 92 7.19 7.26 14.47
N ASP A 93 7.68 7.64 15.65
CA ASP A 93 8.52 8.83 15.82
C ASP A 93 9.86 8.66 15.08
N ARG A 94 9.97 9.30 13.91
CA ARG A 94 11.15 9.28 13.06
C ARG A 94 12.41 9.74 13.79
N ASP A 95 12.30 10.78 14.61
CA ASP A 95 13.46 11.41 15.28
C ASP A 95 14.00 10.52 16.41
N SER A 96 13.19 9.56 16.88
CA SER A 96 13.62 8.54 17.84
C SER A 96 14.44 7.40 17.24
N LEU A 97 14.59 7.35 15.91
CA LEU A 97 15.27 6.28 15.18
C LEU A 97 16.59 6.77 14.58
N ASP A 98 17.61 5.93 14.66
CA ASP A 98 18.77 6.06 13.78
C ASP A 98 18.37 5.83 12.32
N THR A 99 19.25 6.22 11.40
CA THR A 99 18.99 6.12 9.96
C THR A 99 18.72 4.68 9.52
N GLU A 100 19.47 3.70 10.02
CA GLU A 100 19.30 2.30 9.61
C GLU A 100 17.93 1.73 10.03
N ASN A 101 17.49 2.00 11.26
CA ASN A 101 16.18 1.57 11.72
C ASN A 101 15.06 2.31 11.00
N ALA A 102 15.24 3.60 10.70
CA ALA A 102 14.27 4.34 9.91
C ALA A 102 14.14 3.82 8.48
N GLU A 103 15.25 3.49 7.82
CA GLU A 103 15.26 2.86 6.49
C GLU A 103 14.53 1.51 6.51
N LYS A 104 14.78 0.67 7.51
CA LYS A 104 14.07 -0.62 7.66
C LYS A 104 12.55 -0.42 7.79
N VAL A 105 12.11 0.57 8.58
CA VAL A 105 10.69 0.91 8.69
C VAL A 105 10.13 1.40 7.36
N ALA A 106 10.81 2.33 6.68
CA ALA A 106 10.38 2.84 5.38
C ALA A 106 10.28 1.72 4.34
N SER A 107 11.27 0.82 4.26
CA SER A 107 11.25 -0.33 3.36
C SER A 107 10.14 -1.33 3.70
N ALA A 108 9.82 -1.52 4.98
CA ALA A 108 8.69 -2.36 5.38
C ALA A 108 7.35 -1.78 4.91
N PHE A 109 7.16 -0.46 4.98
CA PHE A 109 5.98 0.22 4.47
C PHE A 109 5.95 0.27 2.93
N GLU A 110 7.10 0.44 2.27
CA GLU A 110 7.22 0.38 0.82
C GLU A 110 6.80 -1.00 0.29
N ALA A 111 7.21 -2.08 0.97
CA ALA A 111 6.80 -3.44 0.63
C ALA A 111 5.28 -3.69 0.75
N MET A 112 4.53 -2.81 1.42
CA MET A 112 3.07 -2.88 1.48
C MET A 112 2.40 -2.29 0.23
N LEU A 113 3.09 -1.49 -0.58
CA LEU A 113 2.52 -0.84 -1.76
C LEU A 113 2.16 -1.86 -2.86
N GLU A 114 3.06 -2.80 -3.14
CA GLU A 114 2.87 -3.84 -4.15
C GLU A 114 1.59 -4.69 -3.92
N PRO A 115 1.35 -5.28 -2.74
CA PRO A 115 0.12 -6.05 -2.51
C PRO A 115 -1.15 -5.19 -2.49
N LEU A 116 -1.04 -3.87 -2.28
CA LEU A 116 -2.14 -2.93 -2.43
C LEU A 116 -2.38 -2.51 -3.89
N GLY A 117 -1.48 -2.85 -4.81
CA GLY A 117 -1.55 -2.36 -6.20
C GLY A 117 -1.16 -0.89 -6.35
N LEU A 118 -0.50 -0.31 -5.34
CA LEU A 118 -0.03 1.09 -5.37
C LEU A 118 1.36 1.17 -5.99
N TYR A 119 1.54 2.08 -6.95
CA TYR A 119 2.84 2.30 -7.60
C TYR A 119 3.76 3.24 -6.81
N SER A 120 3.19 4.03 -5.90
CA SER A 120 3.87 5.11 -5.19
C SER A 120 3.23 5.30 -3.82
N SER A 121 3.98 5.89 -2.89
CA SER A 121 3.47 6.39 -1.61
C SER A 121 3.06 7.87 -1.65
N ASP A 122 3.12 8.50 -2.83
CA ASP A 122 2.88 9.94 -3.02
C ASP A 122 3.72 10.83 -2.09
N GLY A 123 5.02 10.51 -2.01
CA GLY A 123 5.98 11.29 -1.22
C GLY A 123 5.91 11.07 0.29
N LEU A 124 4.95 10.27 0.77
CA LEU A 124 4.71 10.00 2.19
C LEU A 124 5.95 9.39 2.88
N LEU A 125 6.57 8.39 2.26
CA LEU A 125 7.75 7.73 2.84
C LEU A 125 8.97 8.65 2.86
N ASN A 126 9.18 9.44 1.80
CA ASN A 126 10.26 10.45 1.76
C ASN A 126 10.04 11.54 2.81
N THR A 127 8.82 12.06 2.90
CA THR A 127 8.45 13.08 3.88
C THR A 127 8.66 12.58 5.30
N TRP A 128 8.25 11.34 5.59
CA TRP A 128 8.51 10.73 6.90
C TRP A 128 10.01 10.52 7.16
N MET A 129 10.77 10.08 6.16
CA MET A 129 12.19 9.74 6.32
C MET A 129 13.10 10.96 6.45
N TYR A 130 12.84 12.01 5.66
CA TYR A 130 13.75 13.15 5.46
C TYR A 130 13.13 14.50 5.86
N GLY A 131 11.84 14.55 6.18
CA GLY A 131 11.12 15.79 6.47
C GLY A 131 10.68 16.58 5.23
N PHE A 132 10.95 16.08 4.02
CA PHE A 132 10.53 16.67 2.76
C PHE A 132 10.50 15.61 1.64
N ASP A 133 9.81 15.92 0.56
CA ASP A 133 9.85 15.14 -0.69
C ASP A 133 10.57 15.96 -1.77
N PRO A 134 11.70 15.48 -2.33
CA PRO A 134 12.46 16.20 -3.36
C PRO A 134 11.83 16.18 -4.77
N ALA A 135 10.70 15.49 -4.93
CA ALA A 135 10.04 15.24 -6.21
C ALA A 135 9.27 16.45 -6.77
#